data_AF-A0A1V2II15-F1
#
_entry.id   AF-A0A1V2II15-F1
#
_cell.length_a   1.000
_cell.length_b   1.000
_cell.length_c   1.000
_cell.angle_alpha   90.00
_cell.angle_beta   90.00
_cell.angle_gamma   90.00
#
_symmetry.space_group_name_H-M   'P 1'
#
loop_
_entity.id
_entity.type
_entity.pdbx_description
1 polymer ?
#
loop_
_entity_poly.entity_id
_entity_poly.type
_entity_poly.pdbx_seq_one_letter_code
_entity_poly.pdbx_strand_id
1 'polypeptide(L)'
;MARTKVDAEAGDELTTTGGVSVLAAGDLDAPAGDAALAAVVPAAGVEADGALCGYPGCGRPCAPAEGPGRPPAYCDDPAHTRLSAYRRRRELAASRVSGGLDDAGAGSGTGRGRPAVPTTRGARGAGPAGSELTHRPVALARLRADELAAHVGALATDLGRTLEAFTATLGRLGDVAAAEAQVEAAEADAARRIAEATARAVRAEAATRGEAAAHEEAEVVAAEAAAALDELERRLGEAATQARAAQEQADAARQSAAEEISRVRAEAAGAVDAARADADTARADARAEAAAARRDADERAETARADAAARLATIRATAEREMATLRGQLAAARAELATAHRDAEATARTITEVRAELVSLRESAAADRAAAAADLDRARAAAAAEADRLRREAADELARVRAEAAAAREADRTAADERASVLAEARADARVRAQRAERQADDLAARLAQLSAAARDASAVDAGPRSGRGR
;
A
#
# COMPACT_ATOMS: atom_id res chain seq x y z
N MET A 1 27.90 -25.69 52.41
CA MET A 1 26.93 -25.42 51.32
C MET A 1 27.69 -24.81 50.16
N ALA A 2 28.16 -25.65 49.25
CA ALA A 2 28.89 -25.24 48.05
C ALA A 2 27.99 -25.52 46.85
N ARG A 3 27.72 -24.50 46.03
CA ARG A 3 27.07 -24.67 44.72
C ARG A 3 27.92 -24.00 43.65
N THR A 4 28.11 -24.80 42.63
CA THR A 4 29.02 -24.73 41.50
C THR A 4 28.60 -23.67 40.48
N LYS A 5 29.61 -22.98 39.97
CA LYS A 5 29.59 -22.13 38.77
C LYS A 5 29.94 -23.02 37.57
N VAL A 6 29.13 -23.00 36.52
CA VAL A 6 29.48 -23.56 35.21
C VAL A 6 29.07 -22.53 34.17
N ASP A 7 30.09 -21.96 33.54
CA ASP A 7 30.01 -21.11 32.36
C ASP A 7 29.91 -22.02 31.12
N ALA A 8 29.04 -21.69 30.16
CA ALA A 8 28.98 -22.31 28.84
C ALA A 8 28.48 -21.28 27.81
N GLU A 9 29.44 -20.63 27.15
CA GLU A 9 29.27 -19.86 25.91
C GLU A 9 29.87 -20.63 24.73
N ALA A 10 29.42 -20.26 23.52
CA ALA A 10 29.91 -20.60 22.18
C ALA A 10 29.34 -21.87 21.52
N GLY A 11 28.29 -21.65 20.73
CA GLY A 11 27.83 -22.53 19.65
C GLY A 11 27.65 -21.69 18.39
N ASP A 12 28.62 -21.83 17.48
CA ASP A 12 28.87 -21.08 16.25
C ASP A 12 27.83 -21.38 15.15
N GLU A 13 27.46 -20.33 14.41
CA GLU A 13 26.44 -20.30 13.37
C GLU A 13 26.99 -20.80 12.04
N LEU A 14 26.37 -21.84 11.48
CA LEU A 14 26.49 -22.21 10.07
C LEU A 14 25.15 -22.73 9.61
N THR A 15 24.41 -21.97 8.80
CA THR A 15 23.50 -22.52 7.78
C THR A 15 23.05 -21.48 6.75
N THR A 16 23.39 -21.81 5.49
CA THR A 16 22.49 -21.74 4.33
C THR A 16 22.27 -20.39 3.65
N THR A 17 23.15 -20.12 2.69
CA THR A 17 22.88 -19.31 1.50
C THR A 17 21.75 -19.91 0.65
N GLY A 18 20.61 -19.24 0.62
CA GLY A 18 19.54 -19.45 -0.36
C GLY A 18 19.22 -18.12 -1.04
N GLY A 19 19.62 -17.97 -2.30
CA GLY A 19 19.34 -16.78 -3.10
C GLY A 19 17.90 -16.75 -3.61
N VAL A 20 17.33 -15.54 -3.67
CA VAL A 20 16.25 -15.20 -4.61
C VAL A 20 16.47 -13.76 -5.08
N SER A 21 16.37 -13.62 -6.39
CA SER A 21 16.63 -12.46 -7.23
C SER A 21 15.79 -11.22 -6.87
N VAL A 22 16.46 -10.07 -6.83
CA VAL A 22 15.87 -8.73 -6.89
C VAL A 22 15.68 -8.38 -8.37
N LEU A 23 14.42 -8.18 -8.79
CA LEU A 23 14.11 -7.38 -9.96
C LEU A 23 13.19 -6.23 -9.55
N ALA A 24 13.63 -5.06 -9.96
CA ALA A 24 13.08 -3.75 -9.70
C ALA A 24 11.64 -3.60 -10.22
N ALA A 25 10.81 -2.93 -9.42
CA ALA A 25 9.62 -2.26 -9.91
C ALA A 25 9.66 -0.83 -9.37
N GLY A 26 9.72 0.12 -10.30
CA GLY A 26 9.79 1.54 -10.03
C GLY A 26 8.45 2.14 -9.67
N ASP A 27 8.56 3.24 -8.95
CA ASP A 27 7.54 4.26 -8.74
C ASP A 27 6.93 4.75 -10.05
N LEU A 28 5.62 4.99 -10.08
CA LEU A 28 5.02 6.20 -10.63
C LEU A 28 3.57 6.36 -10.10
N ASP A 29 3.41 7.34 -9.22
CA ASP A 29 2.16 8.05 -8.93
C ASP A 29 1.68 8.83 -10.17
N ALA A 30 0.39 8.70 -10.51
CA ALA A 30 -0.45 9.80 -11.02
C ALA A 30 -1.94 9.39 -11.04
N PRO A 31 -2.87 10.27 -10.61
CA PRO A 31 -4.30 9.99 -10.55
C PRO A 31 -5.13 10.63 -11.68
N ALA A 32 -6.29 10.01 -11.93
CA ALA A 32 -7.54 10.55 -12.47
C ALA A 32 -7.58 11.14 -13.90
N GLY A 33 -8.51 10.62 -14.71
CA GLY A 33 -9.00 11.27 -15.93
C GLY A 33 -9.88 10.37 -16.78
N ASP A 34 -11.17 10.70 -16.83
CA ASP A 34 -12.23 10.14 -17.67
C ASP A 34 -11.81 9.64 -19.07
N ALA A 35 -12.21 8.40 -19.40
CA ALA A 35 -12.60 8.05 -20.78
C ALA A 35 -13.40 6.74 -20.85
N ALA A 36 -14.65 6.89 -21.31
CA ALA A 36 -15.34 6.00 -22.24
C ALA A 36 -15.66 4.55 -21.82
N LEU A 37 -16.94 4.38 -21.48
CA LEU A 37 -17.80 3.24 -21.83
C LEU A 37 -17.33 2.49 -23.10
N ALA A 38 -16.89 1.24 -22.94
CA ALA A 38 -16.86 0.24 -24.01
C ALA A 38 -17.39 -1.08 -23.46
N ALA A 39 -18.71 -1.23 -23.57
CA ALA A 39 -19.38 -2.50 -23.42
C ALA A 39 -18.87 -3.46 -24.51
N VAL A 40 -18.30 -4.59 -24.09
CA VAL A 40 -18.05 -5.72 -24.99
C VAL A 40 -19.39 -6.36 -25.32
N VAL A 41 -19.95 -5.94 -26.45
CA VAL A 41 -21.08 -6.58 -27.12
C VAL A 41 -20.55 -7.86 -27.78
N PRO A 42 -21.05 -9.06 -27.45
CA PRO A 42 -20.76 -10.24 -28.25
C PRO A 42 -21.45 -10.10 -29.61
N ALA A 43 -20.70 -10.36 -30.67
CA ALA A 43 -21.13 -10.26 -32.06
C ALA A 43 -22.40 -11.09 -32.29
N ALA A 44 -23.45 -10.41 -32.74
CA ALA A 44 -24.69 -11.01 -33.19
C ALA A 44 -24.46 -11.80 -34.49
N GLY A 45 -24.83 -13.08 -34.43
CA GLY A 45 -25.58 -13.80 -35.46
C GLY A 45 -25.05 -13.75 -36.89
N VAL A 46 -24.14 -14.65 -37.22
CA VAL A 46 -24.23 -15.32 -38.53
C VAL A 46 -25.34 -16.35 -38.37
N GLU A 47 -26.50 -16.08 -38.98
CA GLU A 47 -27.56 -17.07 -39.16
C GLU A 47 -27.00 -18.24 -39.97
N ALA A 48 -26.37 -19.20 -39.28
CA ALA A 48 -26.15 -20.51 -39.84
C ALA A 48 -27.53 -21.14 -39.98
N ASP A 49 -27.97 -21.32 -41.22
CA ASP A 49 -29.07 -22.21 -41.60
C ASP A 49 -28.80 -23.57 -40.95
N GLY A 50 -29.31 -23.73 -39.73
CA GLY A 50 -29.01 -24.87 -38.89
C GLY A 50 -29.63 -26.09 -39.52
N ALA A 51 -28.79 -26.95 -40.09
CA ALA A 51 -29.25 -28.22 -40.63
C ALA A 51 -30.15 -28.91 -39.60
N LEU A 52 -31.35 -29.28 -40.01
CA LEU A 52 -32.29 -30.00 -39.15
C LEU A 52 -31.76 -31.41 -38.86
N CYS A 53 -32.08 -31.93 -37.69
CA CYS A 53 -31.73 -33.28 -37.27
C CYS A 53 -32.15 -34.32 -38.33
N GLY A 54 -31.21 -35.15 -38.79
CA GLY A 54 -31.46 -36.17 -39.82
C GLY A 54 -32.25 -37.41 -39.36
N TYR A 55 -32.87 -37.36 -38.17
CA TYR A 55 -33.71 -38.41 -37.62
C TYR A 55 -35.15 -38.31 -38.18
N PRO A 56 -35.75 -39.38 -38.73
CA PRO A 56 -37.08 -39.31 -39.35
C PRO A 56 -38.15 -38.78 -38.39
N GLY A 57 -38.74 -37.64 -38.72
CA GLY A 57 -39.78 -36.99 -37.93
C GLY A 57 -39.29 -36.03 -36.84
N CYS A 58 -37.97 -35.82 -36.70
CA CYS A 58 -37.43 -34.80 -35.80
C CYS A 58 -37.22 -33.47 -36.52
N GLY A 59 -37.78 -32.38 -35.99
CA GLY A 59 -37.59 -31.01 -36.49
C GLY A 59 -36.64 -30.15 -35.64
N ARG A 60 -35.86 -30.76 -34.73
CA ARG A 60 -34.91 -30.03 -33.88
C ARG A 60 -33.65 -29.66 -34.68
N PRO A 61 -33.00 -28.51 -34.39
CA PRO A 61 -31.71 -28.18 -34.99
C PRO A 61 -30.65 -29.21 -34.59
N CYS A 62 -29.66 -29.43 -35.47
CA CYS A 62 -28.48 -30.23 -35.13
C CYS A 62 -27.71 -29.61 -33.95
N ALA A 63 -27.01 -30.46 -33.21
CA ALA A 63 -26.13 -30.05 -32.12
C ALA A 63 -25.07 -29.04 -32.63
N PRO A 64 -24.68 -28.04 -31.81
CA PRO A 64 -23.62 -27.11 -32.19
C PRO A 64 -22.29 -27.87 -32.38
N ALA A 65 -21.52 -27.50 -33.41
CA ALA A 65 -20.21 -28.10 -33.62
C ALA A 65 -19.23 -27.61 -32.55
N GLU A 66 -18.69 -28.51 -31.73
CA GLU A 66 -17.71 -28.20 -30.67
C GLU A 66 -16.27 -27.98 -31.19
N GLY A 67 -16.05 -27.89 -32.51
CA GLY A 67 -14.73 -27.67 -33.08
C GLY A 67 -14.70 -27.53 -34.60
N PRO A 68 -13.51 -27.34 -35.23
CA PRO A 68 -13.33 -27.10 -36.67
C PRO A 68 -13.61 -28.32 -37.58
N GLY A 69 -14.48 -29.23 -37.14
CA GLY A 69 -14.90 -30.42 -37.88
C GLY A 69 -16.22 -30.24 -38.62
N ARG A 70 -16.62 -31.28 -39.35
CA ARG A 70 -17.94 -31.35 -40.00
C ARG A 70 -19.03 -31.29 -38.92
N PRO A 71 -20.04 -30.40 -39.03
CA PRO A 71 -21.09 -30.30 -38.03
C PRO A 71 -21.85 -31.62 -37.87
N PRO A 72 -22.28 -31.97 -36.64
CA PRO A 72 -23.02 -33.19 -36.37
C PRO A 72 -24.37 -33.18 -37.10
N ALA A 73 -24.82 -34.36 -37.53
CA ALA A 73 -26.04 -34.52 -38.35
C ALA A 73 -27.32 -34.78 -37.51
N TYR A 74 -27.21 -34.76 -36.18
CA TYR A 74 -28.29 -35.06 -35.25
C TYR A 74 -28.29 -34.06 -34.09
N CYS A 75 -29.42 -33.92 -33.40
CA CYS A 75 -29.55 -33.04 -32.21
C CYS A 75 -28.98 -33.70 -30.95
N ASP A 76 -28.98 -32.97 -29.83
CA ASP A 76 -28.47 -33.42 -28.51
C ASP A 76 -29.31 -34.52 -27.82
N ASP A 77 -30.23 -35.17 -28.55
CA ASP A 77 -31.03 -36.26 -28.01
C ASP A 77 -30.25 -37.57 -28.13
N PRO A 78 -29.92 -38.27 -27.03
CA PRO A 78 -29.14 -39.51 -27.08
C PRO A 78 -29.84 -40.63 -27.87
N ALA A 79 -31.16 -40.54 -28.09
CA ALA A 79 -31.89 -41.48 -28.94
C ALA A 79 -31.72 -41.19 -30.44
N HIS A 80 -31.26 -40.00 -30.83
CA HIS A 80 -31.11 -39.57 -32.23
C HIS A 80 -29.68 -39.78 -32.72
N THR A 81 -29.36 -41.02 -33.05
CA THR A 81 -28.08 -41.41 -33.64
C THR A 81 -28.27 -41.94 -35.05
N ARG A 82 -27.16 -42.11 -35.79
CA ARG A 82 -27.19 -42.68 -37.15
C ARG A 82 -27.82 -44.06 -37.21
N LEU A 83 -27.59 -44.88 -36.19
CA LEU A 83 -28.10 -46.25 -36.13
C LEU A 83 -29.60 -46.29 -35.85
N SER A 84 -30.09 -45.49 -34.90
CA SER A 84 -31.53 -45.41 -34.60
C SER A 84 -32.30 -44.79 -35.77
N ALA A 85 -31.75 -43.75 -36.43
CA ALA A 85 -32.34 -43.17 -37.64
C ALA A 85 -32.46 -44.19 -38.78
N TYR A 86 -31.46 -45.07 -38.96
CA TYR A 86 -31.51 -46.16 -39.93
C TYR A 86 -32.60 -47.19 -39.58
N ARG A 87 -32.67 -47.65 -38.32
CA ARG A 87 -33.71 -48.58 -37.85
C ARG A 87 -35.11 -48.02 -38.07
N ARG A 88 -35.32 -46.75 -37.71
CA ARG A 88 -36.59 -46.05 -37.90
C ARG A 88 -36.99 -45.89 -39.37
N ARG A 89 -36.03 -45.58 -40.26
CA ARG A 89 -36.27 -45.58 -41.72
C ARG A 89 -36.68 -46.97 -42.23
N ARG A 90 -36.08 -48.03 -41.69
CA ARG A 90 -36.42 -49.41 -42.09
C ARG A 90 -37.80 -49.83 -41.59
N GLU A 91 -38.18 -49.44 -40.37
CA GLU A 91 -39.55 -49.61 -39.87
C GLU A 91 -40.57 -48.87 -40.74
N LEU A 92 -40.34 -47.59 -41.03
CA LEU A 92 -41.24 -46.79 -41.87
C LEU A 92 -41.34 -47.34 -43.29
N ALA A 93 -40.24 -47.86 -43.85
CA ALA A 93 -40.26 -48.54 -45.14
C ALA A 93 -41.04 -49.86 -45.07
N ALA A 94 -40.89 -50.64 -44.00
CA ALA A 94 -41.67 -51.86 -43.79
C ALA A 94 -43.17 -51.55 -43.64
N SER A 95 -43.55 -50.54 -42.85
CA SER A 95 -44.93 -50.09 -42.69
C SER A 95 -45.55 -49.53 -43.97
N ARG A 96 -44.76 -48.91 -44.86
CA ARG A 96 -45.25 -48.49 -46.20
C ARG A 96 -45.46 -49.66 -47.15
N VAL A 97 -44.72 -50.76 -46.99
CA VAL A 97 -44.89 -51.98 -47.79
C VAL A 97 -46.08 -52.81 -47.28
N SER A 98 -46.37 -52.81 -45.97
CA SER A 98 -47.55 -53.48 -45.41
C SER A 98 -48.84 -52.66 -45.44
N GLY A 99 -48.79 -51.34 -45.62
CA GLY A 99 -49.97 -50.47 -45.78
C GLY A 99 -50.51 -50.34 -47.22
N GLY A 100 -49.98 -51.11 -48.19
CA GLY A 100 -50.37 -51.06 -49.60
C GLY A 100 -51.30 -52.18 -50.06
N LEU A 101 -51.86 -53.00 -49.16
CA LEU A 101 -52.72 -54.15 -49.48
C LEU A 101 -54.19 -54.00 -49.05
N ASP A 102 -54.58 -52.83 -48.53
CA ASP A 102 -55.94 -52.59 -48.02
C ASP A 102 -56.69 -51.54 -48.88
N ASP A 103 -56.74 -51.72 -50.20
CA ASP A 103 -57.77 -51.05 -51.03
C ASP A 103 -58.07 -51.82 -52.33
N ALA A 104 -58.60 -53.04 -52.19
CA ALA A 104 -59.35 -53.72 -53.24
C ALA A 104 -60.17 -54.88 -52.66
N GLY A 105 -61.47 -54.91 -52.95
CA GLY A 105 -62.20 -56.19 -53.02
C GLY A 105 -63.36 -56.35 -52.05
N ALA A 106 -64.37 -55.51 -52.21
CA ALA A 106 -65.75 -55.93 -51.96
C ALA A 106 -66.08 -57.11 -52.88
N GLY A 107 -66.58 -58.22 -52.31
CA GLY A 107 -67.42 -59.18 -53.04
C GLY A 107 -67.08 -60.66 -52.83
N SER A 108 -68.12 -61.42 -52.44
CA SER A 108 -68.27 -62.88 -52.49
C SER A 108 -67.57 -63.67 -51.37
N GLY A 109 -68.20 -64.55 -50.60
CA GLY A 109 -69.56 -65.09 -50.63
C GLY A 109 -69.73 -66.02 -49.42
N THR A 110 -70.85 -65.88 -48.71
CA THR A 110 -71.22 -66.70 -47.56
C THR A 110 -71.84 -68.02 -48.00
N GLY A 111 -71.16 -69.14 -47.76
CA GLY A 111 -71.72 -70.49 -47.88
C GLY A 111 -71.99 -71.11 -46.50
N ARG A 112 -73.22 -70.99 -45.99
CA ARG A 112 -73.73 -71.83 -44.89
C ARG A 112 -74.91 -72.64 -45.42
N GLY A 113 -74.71 -73.94 -45.59
CA GLY A 113 -75.76 -74.91 -45.86
C GLY A 113 -76.20 -75.59 -44.56
N ARG A 114 -77.46 -75.38 -44.18
CA ARG A 114 -78.20 -76.18 -43.19
C ARG A 114 -79.65 -76.26 -43.67
N PRO A 115 -80.25 -77.45 -43.87
CA PRO A 115 -81.67 -77.57 -44.12
C PRO A 115 -82.47 -77.87 -42.84
N ALA A 116 -83.78 -77.63 -42.97
CA ALA A 116 -84.81 -77.51 -41.95
C ALA A 116 -85.44 -78.84 -41.48
N VAL A 117 -86.30 -78.71 -40.46
CA VAL A 117 -87.17 -79.72 -39.81
C VAL A 117 -88.64 -79.23 -40.00
N PRO A 118 -89.70 -79.96 -39.60
CA PRO A 118 -90.33 -81.20 -40.10
C PRO A 118 -91.75 -80.94 -40.70
N THR A 119 -92.52 -81.97 -41.09
CA THR A 119 -94.00 -82.03 -40.87
C THR A 119 -94.65 -83.39 -41.21
N THR A 120 -95.48 -83.82 -40.26
CA THR A 120 -96.75 -84.60 -40.37
C THR A 120 -96.78 -86.12 -40.57
N ARG A 121 -97.68 -86.68 -39.74
CA ARG A 121 -98.09 -88.06 -39.51
C ARG A 121 -99.63 -88.05 -39.49
N GLY A 122 -100.28 -88.98 -40.19
CA GLY A 122 -101.71 -89.32 -40.09
C GLY A 122 -101.98 -90.49 -41.06
N ALA A 123 -102.13 -91.74 -40.59
CA ALA A 123 -103.40 -92.40 -40.22
C ALA A 123 -104.38 -92.51 -41.42
N ARG A 124 -105.09 -93.58 -41.76
CA ARG A 124 -105.31 -94.99 -41.32
C ARG A 124 -106.51 -95.47 -42.20
N GLY A 125 -106.64 -96.75 -42.57
CA GLY A 125 -107.96 -97.41 -42.60
C GLY A 125 -108.50 -98.06 -43.89
N ALA A 126 -108.66 -99.39 -43.79
CA ALA A 126 -109.81 -100.24 -44.20
C ALA A 126 -110.05 -100.63 -45.69
N GLY A 127 -110.06 -101.95 -45.94
CA GLY A 127 -110.67 -102.63 -47.11
C GLY A 127 -112.18 -102.85 -46.93
N PRO A 128 -112.76 -104.03 -47.25
CA PRO A 128 -112.65 -104.92 -48.41
C PRO A 128 -114.06 -105.31 -48.98
N ALA A 129 -114.11 -106.34 -49.83
CA ALA A 129 -115.21 -107.32 -50.02
C ALA A 129 -116.38 -107.04 -51.00
N GLY A 130 -116.95 -108.16 -51.50
CA GLY A 130 -118.30 -108.30 -52.07
C GLY A 130 -118.28 -108.69 -53.56
N SER A 131 -118.45 -109.96 -53.98
CA SER A 131 -119.72 -110.74 -54.03
C SER A 131 -120.68 -110.17 -55.11
N GLU A 132 -121.51 -110.87 -55.88
CA GLU A 132 -122.18 -112.16 -55.75
C GLU A 132 -123.25 -112.28 -56.86
N LEU A 133 -123.78 -113.50 -57.08
CA LEU A 133 -125.16 -113.82 -57.50
C LEU A 133 -125.58 -113.50 -58.97
N THR A 134 -126.32 -114.36 -59.70
CA THR A 134 -127.73 -114.66 -59.43
C THR A 134 -128.36 -115.58 -60.52
N HIS A 135 -129.07 -116.63 -60.08
CA HIS A 135 -130.43 -117.05 -60.54
C HIS A 135 -130.63 -117.63 -61.97
N ARG A 136 -131.49 -118.62 -62.27
CA ARG A 136 -132.58 -119.37 -61.60
C ARG A 136 -133.07 -120.48 -62.59
N PRO A 137 -134.05 -121.34 -62.24
CA PRO A 137 -134.25 -122.72 -62.69
C PRO A 137 -135.11 -122.79 -63.97
N VAL A 138 -135.27 -123.89 -64.73
CA VAL A 138 -135.76 -125.23 -64.36
C VAL A 138 -135.25 -126.25 -65.40
N ALA A 139 -134.11 -126.88 -65.13
CA ALA A 139 -133.76 -128.22 -65.65
C ALA A 139 -133.44 -129.15 -64.46
N LEU A 140 -134.21 -128.95 -63.38
CA LEU A 140 -134.01 -129.38 -61.99
C LEU A 140 -134.07 -130.90 -61.75
N ALA A 141 -134.14 -131.71 -62.80
CA ALA A 141 -134.03 -133.18 -62.73
C ALA A 141 -132.86 -133.75 -63.55
N ARG A 142 -132.25 -132.97 -64.46
CA ARG A 142 -131.04 -133.35 -65.22
C ARG A 142 -129.77 -132.68 -64.70
N LEU A 143 -129.88 -131.47 -64.16
CA LEU A 143 -128.75 -130.75 -63.57
C LEU A 143 -128.09 -131.48 -62.39
N ARG A 144 -128.81 -132.35 -61.66
CA ARG A 144 -128.26 -133.07 -60.51
C ARG A 144 -127.32 -134.23 -60.89
N ALA A 145 -127.41 -134.72 -62.13
CA ALA A 145 -126.47 -135.70 -62.67
C ALA A 145 -125.22 -135.02 -63.26
N ASP A 146 -125.40 -133.89 -63.97
CA ASP A 146 -124.29 -133.09 -64.50
C ASP A 146 -123.54 -132.33 -63.39
N GLU A 147 -124.19 -131.93 -62.29
CA GLU A 147 -123.51 -131.41 -61.08
C GLU A 147 -122.64 -132.47 -60.43
N LEU A 148 -123.08 -133.72 -60.35
CA LEU A 148 -122.24 -134.80 -59.82
C LEU A 148 -121.02 -135.04 -60.73
N ALA A 149 -121.16 -134.92 -62.05
CA ALA A 149 -120.03 -135.02 -62.99
C ALA A 149 -119.10 -133.79 -62.95
N ALA A 150 -119.63 -132.57 -62.89
CA ALA A 150 -118.86 -131.33 -62.78
C ALA A 150 -118.17 -131.21 -61.41
N HIS A 151 -118.80 -131.70 -60.33
CA HIS A 151 -118.21 -131.74 -59.01
C HIS A 151 -117.09 -132.78 -58.92
N VAL A 152 -117.24 -133.94 -59.57
CA VAL A 152 -116.15 -134.91 -59.72
C VAL A 152 -115.00 -134.35 -60.58
N GLY A 153 -115.30 -133.59 -61.65
CA GLY A 153 -114.27 -132.92 -62.46
C GLY A 153 -113.56 -131.75 -61.74
N ALA A 154 -114.30 -130.96 -60.97
CA ALA A 154 -113.75 -129.90 -60.13
C ALA A 154 -112.90 -130.48 -59.00
N LEU A 155 -113.36 -131.55 -58.35
CA LEU A 155 -112.57 -132.30 -57.38
C LEU A 155 -111.32 -132.91 -58.01
N ALA A 156 -111.37 -133.43 -59.24
CA ALA A 156 -110.19 -133.93 -59.94
C ALA A 156 -109.19 -132.83 -60.32
N THR A 157 -109.67 -131.64 -60.70
CA THR A 157 -108.81 -130.49 -61.02
C THR A 157 -108.21 -129.87 -59.76
N ASP A 158 -108.98 -129.82 -58.67
CA ASP A 158 -108.51 -129.36 -57.37
C ASP A 158 -107.52 -130.36 -56.78
N LEU A 159 -107.76 -131.67 -56.91
CA LEU A 159 -106.79 -132.71 -56.59
C LEU A 159 -105.53 -132.58 -57.46
N GLY A 160 -105.66 -132.26 -58.74
CA GLY A 160 -104.54 -132.01 -59.65
C GLY A 160 -103.68 -130.82 -59.22
N ARG A 161 -104.29 -129.65 -58.93
CA ARG A 161 -103.58 -128.49 -58.36
C ARG A 161 -102.98 -128.78 -56.99
N THR A 162 -103.69 -129.55 -56.17
CA THR A 162 -103.21 -129.95 -54.84
C THR A 162 -102.01 -130.87 -54.98
N LEU A 163 -102.05 -131.83 -55.91
CA LEU A 163 -100.94 -132.74 -56.21
C LEU A 163 -99.76 -132.01 -56.85
N GLU A 164 -99.97 -131.06 -57.76
CA GLU A 164 -98.91 -130.21 -58.32
C GLU A 164 -98.25 -129.33 -57.25
N ALA A 165 -99.06 -128.68 -56.41
CA ALA A 165 -98.58 -127.96 -55.24
C ALA A 165 -97.85 -128.89 -54.28
N PHE A 166 -98.34 -130.12 -54.07
CA PHE A 166 -97.69 -131.13 -53.25
C PHE A 166 -96.36 -131.58 -53.87
N THR A 167 -96.27 -131.77 -55.19
CA THR A 167 -95.01 -132.11 -55.87
C THR A 167 -94.03 -130.95 -55.93
N ALA A 168 -94.48 -129.70 -56.01
CA ALA A 168 -93.61 -128.53 -55.86
C ALA A 168 -93.15 -128.35 -54.41
N THR A 169 -93.97 -128.78 -53.44
CA THR A 169 -93.62 -128.78 -52.02
C THR A 169 -92.67 -129.93 -51.70
N LEU A 170 -92.89 -131.13 -52.26
CA LEU A 170 -92.00 -132.28 -52.17
C LEU A 170 -90.70 -132.04 -52.96
N GLY A 171 -90.73 -131.31 -54.07
CA GLY A 171 -89.55 -130.89 -54.81
C GLY A 171 -88.71 -129.90 -54.02
N ARG A 172 -89.35 -128.98 -53.28
CA ARG A 172 -88.66 -128.09 -52.33
C ARG A 172 -88.19 -128.79 -51.06
N LEU A 173 -88.88 -129.85 -50.63
CA LEU A 173 -88.47 -130.68 -49.48
C LEU A 173 -87.39 -131.72 -49.85
N GLY A 174 -87.28 -132.08 -51.14
CA GLY A 174 -86.32 -133.06 -51.66
C GLY A 174 -85.05 -132.42 -52.25
N ASP A 175 -85.02 -131.11 -52.47
CA ASP A 175 -83.82 -130.37 -52.87
C ASP A 175 -82.95 -130.06 -51.65
N VAL A 176 -82.34 -131.11 -51.12
CA VAL A 176 -81.43 -131.06 -49.97
C VAL A 176 -80.25 -130.14 -50.25
N ALA A 177 -79.79 -130.05 -51.51
CA ALA A 177 -78.70 -129.15 -51.91
C ALA A 177 -79.11 -127.67 -51.81
N ALA A 178 -80.35 -127.32 -52.19
CA ALA A 178 -80.87 -125.97 -51.98
C ALA A 178 -81.07 -125.64 -50.49
N ALA A 179 -81.46 -126.61 -49.66
CA ALA A 179 -81.59 -126.43 -48.22
C ALA A 179 -80.23 -126.27 -47.53
N GLU A 180 -79.23 -127.07 -47.88
CA GLU A 180 -77.85 -126.96 -47.40
C GLU A 180 -77.22 -125.63 -47.83
N ALA A 181 -77.39 -125.21 -49.09
CA ALA A 181 -76.93 -123.92 -49.56
C ALA A 181 -77.63 -122.74 -48.86
N GLN A 182 -78.90 -122.88 -48.48
CA GLN A 182 -79.63 -121.87 -47.70
C GLN A 182 -79.15 -121.82 -46.24
N VAL A 183 -78.86 -122.97 -45.62
CA VAL A 183 -78.29 -123.03 -44.27
C VAL A 183 -76.88 -122.48 -44.25
N GLU A 184 -76.02 -122.86 -45.20
CA GLU A 184 -74.65 -122.35 -45.31
C GLU A 184 -74.62 -120.85 -45.63
N ALA A 185 -75.55 -120.36 -46.48
CA ALA A 185 -75.74 -118.93 -46.70
C ALA A 185 -76.25 -118.20 -45.45
N ALA A 186 -77.16 -118.81 -44.68
CA ALA A 186 -77.67 -118.25 -43.43
C ALA A 186 -76.60 -118.26 -42.34
N GLU A 187 -75.77 -119.29 -42.26
CA GLU A 187 -74.62 -119.39 -41.35
C GLU A 187 -73.53 -118.39 -41.73
N ALA A 188 -73.23 -118.22 -43.02
CA ALA A 188 -72.30 -117.20 -43.51
C ALA A 188 -72.82 -115.77 -43.25
N ASP A 189 -74.14 -115.53 -43.40
CA ASP A 189 -74.75 -114.24 -43.05
C ASP A 189 -74.77 -114.02 -41.52
N ALA A 190 -75.06 -115.06 -40.74
CA ALA A 190 -74.99 -115.00 -39.28
C ALA A 190 -73.56 -114.74 -38.79
N ALA A 191 -72.56 -115.43 -39.34
CA ALA A 191 -71.14 -115.22 -39.03
C ALA A 191 -70.70 -113.80 -39.40
N ARG A 192 -71.16 -113.26 -40.54
CA ARG A 192 -70.90 -111.87 -40.97
C ARG A 192 -71.54 -110.85 -40.03
N ARG A 193 -72.80 -111.07 -39.63
CA ARG A 193 -73.49 -110.21 -38.66
C ARG A 193 -72.83 -110.24 -37.29
N ILE A 194 -72.40 -111.42 -36.84
CA ILE A 194 -71.63 -111.58 -35.60
C ILE A 194 -70.30 -110.84 -35.72
N ALA A 195 -69.52 -111.06 -36.77
CA ALA A 195 -68.25 -110.38 -36.99
C ALA A 195 -68.40 -108.85 -37.07
N GLU A 196 -69.45 -108.35 -37.73
CA GLU A 196 -69.73 -106.91 -37.81
C GLU A 196 -70.23 -106.33 -36.47
N ALA A 197 -71.02 -107.09 -35.71
CA ALA A 197 -71.44 -106.71 -34.35
C ALA A 197 -70.23 -106.68 -33.40
N THR A 198 -69.36 -107.71 -33.44
CA THR A 198 -68.12 -107.76 -32.67
C THR A 198 -67.17 -106.64 -33.06
N ALA A 199 -67.00 -106.35 -34.36
CA ALA A 199 -66.16 -105.25 -34.82
C ALA A 199 -66.71 -103.88 -34.40
N ARG A 200 -68.05 -103.70 -34.39
CA ARG A 200 -68.70 -102.49 -33.84
C ARG A 200 -68.50 -102.38 -32.34
N ALA A 201 -68.63 -103.47 -31.59
CA ALA A 201 -68.39 -103.50 -30.15
C ALA A 201 -66.93 -103.16 -29.82
N VAL A 202 -65.96 -103.77 -30.50
CA VAL A 202 -64.52 -103.47 -30.33
C VAL A 202 -64.20 -102.02 -30.67
N ARG A 203 -64.79 -101.46 -31.74
CA ARG A 203 -64.62 -100.03 -32.07
C ARG A 203 -65.25 -99.12 -31.03
N ALA A 204 -66.42 -99.47 -30.49
CA ALA A 204 -67.07 -98.71 -29.43
C ALA A 204 -66.24 -98.75 -28.14
N GLU A 205 -65.72 -99.91 -27.76
CA GLU A 205 -64.81 -100.05 -26.61
C GLU A 205 -63.47 -99.33 -26.81
N ALA A 206 -62.93 -99.35 -28.02
CA ALA A 206 -61.72 -98.60 -28.34
C ALA A 206 -61.98 -97.10 -28.28
N ALA A 207 -63.15 -96.63 -28.73
CA ALA A 207 -63.56 -95.24 -28.63
C ALA A 207 -63.76 -94.81 -27.17
N THR A 208 -64.45 -95.61 -26.35
CA THR A 208 -64.63 -95.29 -24.92
C THR A 208 -63.30 -95.29 -24.17
N ARG A 209 -62.38 -96.22 -24.49
CA ARG A 209 -61.02 -96.20 -23.95
C ARG A 209 -60.23 -94.98 -24.41
N GLY A 210 -60.39 -94.56 -25.67
CA GLY A 210 -59.78 -93.34 -26.19
C GLY A 210 -60.30 -92.07 -25.52
N GLU A 211 -61.61 -91.98 -25.29
CA GLU A 211 -62.24 -90.87 -24.56
C GLU A 211 -61.80 -90.84 -23.10
N ALA A 212 -61.71 -92.01 -22.44
CA ALA A 212 -61.21 -92.11 -21.07
C ALA A 212 -59.74 -91.67 -20.97
N ALA A 213 -58.88 -92.12 -21.89
CA ALA A 213 -57.48 -91.71 -21.93
C ALA A 213 -57.33 -90.20 -22.18
N ALA A 214 -58.11 -89.64 -23.12
CA ALA A 214 -58.12 -88.20 -23.38
C ALA A 214 -58.63 -87.39 -22.17
N HIS A 215 -59.59 -87.93 -21.42
CA HIS A 215 -60.07 -87.30 -20.19
C HIS A 215 -59.01 -87.33 -19.09
N GLU A 216 -58.33 -88.47 -18.89
CA GLU A 216 -57.22 -88.60 -17.94
C GLU A 216 -56.06 -87.65 -18.31
N GLU A 217 -55.68 -87.57 -19.59
CA GLU A 217 -54.68 -86.60 -20.07
C GLU A 217 -55.12 -85.15 -19.80
N ALA A 218 -56.39 -84.81 -20.05
CA ALA A 218 -56.92 -83.48 -19.77
C ALA A 218 -56.93 -83.15 -18.26
N GLU A 219 -57.23 -84.13 -17.41
CA GLU A 219 -57.17 -83.98 -15.95
C GLU A 219 -55.73 -83.78 -15.46
N VAL A 220 -54.76 -84.50 -16.02
CA VAL A 220 -53.33 -84.31 -15.72
C VAL A 220 -52.89 -82.90 -16.13
N VAL A 221 -53.21 -82.44 -17.34
CA VAL A 221 -52.87 -81.08 -17.79
C VAL A 221 -53.57 -80.01 -16.93
N ALA A 222 -54.83 -80.23 -16.54
CA ALA A 222 -55.54 -79.33 -15.65
C ALA A 222 -54.90 -79.26 -14.26
N ALA A 223 -54.45 -80.41 -13.71
CA ALA A 223 -53.74 -80.47 -12.44
C ALA A 223 -52.37 -79.78 -12.51
N GLU A 224 -51.62 -79.96 -13.60
CA GLU A 224 -50.35 -79.25 -13.83
C GLU A 224 -50.55 -77.74 -13.97
N ALA A 225 -51.59 -77.31 -14.68
CA ALA A 225 -51.93 -75.89 -14.81
C ALA A 225 -52.33 -75.26 -13.46
N ALA A 226 -53.11 -75.99 -12.64
CA ALA A 226 -53.46 -75.56 -11.29
C ALA A 226 -52.22 -75.42 -10.41
N ALA A 227 -51.32 -76.43 -10.41
CA ALA A 227 -50.08 -76.38 -9.65
C ALA A 227 -49.15 -75.23 -10.12
N ALA A 228 -49.12 -74.93 -11.42
CA ALA A 228 -48.37 -73.80 -11.96
C ALA A 228 -48.96 -72.44 -11.53
N LEU A 229 -50.28 -72.33 -11.45
CA LEU A 229 -50.96 -71.13 -10.93
C LEU A 229 -50.65 -70.93 -9.44
N ASP A 230 -50.76 -71.98 -8.62
CA ASP A 230 -50.44 -71.92 -7.19
C ASP A 230 -48.98 -71.48 -6.95
N GLU A 231 -48.04 -72.00 -7.74
CA GLU A 231 -46.64 -71.62 -7.69
C GLU A 231 -46.42 -70.15 -8.11
N LEU A 232 -47.15 -69.66 -9.12
CA LEU A 232 -47.10 -68.25 -9.52
C LEU A 232 -47.69 -67.34 -8.45
N GLU A 233 -48.81 -67.71 -7.84
CA GLU A 233 -49.43 -66.96 -6.73
C GLU A 233 -48.48 -66.89 -5.53
N ARG A 234 -47.81 -68.00 -5.19
CA ARG A 234 -46.78 -68.04 -4.15
C ARG A 234 -45.63 -67.07 -4.47
N ARG A 235 -45.09 -67.11 -5.69
CA ARG A 235 -44.01 -66.20 -6.13
C ARG A 235 -44.45 -64.74 -6.12
N LEU A 236 -45.69 -64.44 -6.50
CA LEU A 236 -46.24 -63.07 -6.45
C LEU A 236 -46.40 -62.59 -5.00
N GLY A 237 -46.84 -63.46 -4.08
CA GLY A 237 -46.89 -63.17 -2.65
C GLY A 237 -45.51 -62.87 -2.07
N GLU A 238 -44.51 -63.69 -2.41
CA GLU A 238 -43.11 -63.48 -2.01
C GLU A 238 -42.54 -62.18 -2.58
N ALA A 239 -42.75 -61.90 -3.86
CA ALA A 239 -42.32 -60.64 -4.47
C ALA A 239 -43.01 -59.42 -3.85
N ALA A 240 -44.31 -59.52 -3.54
CA ALA A 240 -45.06 -58.43 -2.91
C ALA A 240 -44.58 -58.16 -1.46
N THR A 241 -44.28 -59.21 -0.70
CA THR A 241 -43.70 -59.08 0.66
C THR A 241 -42.30 -58.49 0.62
N GLN A 242 -41.45 -58.93 -0.31
CA GLN A 242 -40.12 -58.35 -0.54
C GLN A 242 -40.20 -56.87 -0.95
N ALA A 243 -41.14 -56.50 -1.83
CA ALA A 243 -41.32 -55.11 -2.27
C ALA A 243 -41.77 -54.21 -1.11
N ARG A 244 -42.69 -54.68 -0.25
CA ARG A 244 -43.10 -53.93 0.96
C ARG A 244 -41.94 -53.75 1.94
N ALA A 245 -41.17 -54.82 2.21
CA ALA A 245 -40.01 -54.73 3.07
C ALA A 245 -38.94 -53.77 2.52
N ALA A 246 -38.68 -53.79 1.21
CA ALA A 246 -37.77 -52.85 0.56
C ALA A 246 -38.26 -51.40 0.64
N GLN A 247 -39.57 -51.18 0.51
CA GLN A 247 -40.17 -49.85 0.64
C GLN A 247 -40.06 -49.33 2.07
N GLU A 248 -40.36 -50.15 3.08
CA GLU A 248 -40.20 -49.81 4.49
C GLU A 248 -38.74 -49.49 4.84
N GLN A 249 -37.79 -50.27 4.32
CA GLN A 249 -36.36 -50.00 4.47
C GLN A 249 -35.95 -48.66 3.81
N ALA A 250 -36.45 -48.38 2.61
CA ALA A 250 -36.17 -47.13 1.92
C ALA A 250 -36.74 -45.92 2.67
N ASP A 251 -37.94 -46.03 3.22
CA ASP A 251 -38.57 -44.96 3.99
C ASP A 251 -37.89 -44.75 5.34
N ALA A 252 -37.47 -45.82 6.02
CA ALA A 252 -36.64 -45.73 7.23
C ALA A 252 -35.28 -45.06 6.94
N ALA A 253 -34.63 -45.42 5.83
CA ALA A 253 -33.37 -44.80 5.42
C ALA A 253 -33.54 -43.31 5.08
N ARG A 254 -34.66 -42.93 4.42
CA ARG A 254 -34.99 -41.52 4.13
C ARG A 254 -35.25 -40.73 5.40
N GLN A 255 -35.98 -41.29 6.37
CA GLN A 255 -36.23 -40.65 7.66
C GLN A 255 -34.93 -40.44 8.43
N SER A 256 -34.09 -41.47 8.53
CA SER A 256 -32.77 -41.38 9.17
C SER A 256 -31.88 -40.33 8.49
N ALA A 257 -31.85 -40.28 7.17
CA ALA A 257 -31.10 -39.25 6.43
C ALA A 257 -31.66 -37.84 6.66
N ALA A 258 -32.97 -37.68 6.73
CA ALA A 258 -33.61 -36.39 7.00
C ALA A 258 -33.31 -35.88 8.42
N GLU A 259 -33.31 -36.78 9.41
CA GLU A 259 -32.93 -36.48 10.80
C GLU A 259 -31.45 -36.10 10.88
N GLU A 260 -30.57 -36.83 10.21
CA GLU A 260 -29.13 -36.51 10.16
C GLU A 260 -28.87 -35.16 9.48
N ILE A 261 -29.51 -34.88 8.34
CA ILE A 261 -29.41 -33.58 7.68
C ILE A 261 -29.90 -32.46 8.60
N SER A 262 -30.98 -32.68 9.35
CA SER A 262 -31.52 -31.69 10.29
C SER A 262 -30.57 -31.45 11.46
N ARG A 263 -29.95 -32.51 12.00
CA ARG A 263 -28.92 -32.43 13.04
C ARG A 263 -27.70 -31.65 12.54
N VAL A 264 -27.14 -32.02 11.39
CA VAL A 264 -25.97 -31.34 10.80
C VAL A 264 -26.28 -29.87 10.51
N ARG A 265 -27.49 -29.54 10.04
CA ARG A 265 -27.90 -28.14 9.83
C ARG A 265 -28.01 -27.37 11.15
N ALA A 266 -28.54 -27.97 12.20
CA ALA A 266 -28.62 -27.34 13.51
C ALA A 266 -27.24 -27.12 14.13
N GLU A 267 -26.34 -28.10 14.03
CA GLU A 267 -24.94 -27.99 14.45
C GLU A 267 -24.20 -26.90 13.68
N ALA A 268 -24.35 -26.86 12.35
CA ALA A 268 -23.75 -25.83 11.50
C ALA A 268 -24.29 -24.42 11.83
N ALA A 269 -25.59 -24.28 12.06
CA ALA A 269 -26.19 -23.01 12.50
C ALA A 269 -25.61 -22.57 13.85
N GLY A 270 -25.53 -23.48 14.83
CA GLY A 270 -24.91 -23.21 16.13
C GLY A 270 -23.44 -22.80 16.02
N ALA A 271 -22.67 -23.46 15.15
CA ALA A 271 -21.27 -23.11 14.90
C ALA A 271 -21.11 -21.72 14.27
N VAL A 272 -22.00 -21.35 13.33
CA VAL A 272 -22.01 -20.02 12.71
C VAL A 272 -22.35 -18.94 13.73
N ASP A 273 -23.34 -19.16 14.60
CA ASP A 273 -23.72 -18.20 15.62
C ASP A 273 -22.65 -18.04 16.70
N ALA A 274 -22.00 -19.14 17.11
CA ALA A 274 -20.83 -19.10 18.00
C ALA A 274 -19.68 -18.30 17.38
N ALA A 275 -19.33 -18.58 16.12
CA ALA A 275 -18.27 -17.85 15.42
C ALA A 275 -18.58 -16.35 15.26
N ARG A 276 -19.87 -15.98 15.09
CA ARG A 276 -20.30 -14.58 15.08
C ARG A 276 -20.14 -13.92 16.44
N ALA A 277 -20.54 -14.59 17.52
CA ALA A 277 -20.40 -14.09 18.88
C ALA A 277 -18.91 -13.88 19.25
N ASP A 278 -18.05 -14.83 18.86
CA ASP A 278 -16.59 -14.71 19.04
C ASP A 278 -16.02 -13.53 18.26
N ALA A 279 -16.44 -13.36 16.99
CA ALA A 279 -16.02 -12.23 16.16
C ALA A 279 -16.47 -10.88 16.72
N ASP A 280 -17.69 -10.79 17.26
CA ASP A 280 -18.20 -9.57 17.88
C ASP A 280 -17.50 -9.24 19.19
N THR A 281 -17.16 -10.27 19.99
CA THR A 281 -16.33 -10.13 21.20
C THR A 281 -14.93 -9.61 20.83
N ALA A 282 -14.26 -10.25 19.86
CA ALA A 282 -12.94 -9.83 19.40
C ALA A 282 -12.94 -8.39 18.85
N ARG A 283 -14.02 -7.96 18.16
CA ARG A 283 -14.18 -6.57 17.71
C ARG A 283 -14.37 -5.60 18.86
N ALA A 284 -15.12 -5.98 19.90
CA ALA A 284 -15.31 -5.16 21.09
C ALA A 284 -13.98 -4.97 21.84
N ASP A 285 -13.22 -6.05 22.02
CA ASP A 285 -11.90 -6.04 22.66
C ASP A 285 -10.92 -5.17 21.88
N ALA A 286 -10.80 -5.36 20.57
CA ALA A 286 -9.94 -4.55 19.71
C ALA A 286 -10.29 -3.05 19.75
N ARG A 287 -11.58 -2.71 19.85
CA ARG A 287 -12.03 -1.31 20.03
C ARG A 287 -11.65 -0.77 21.40
N ALA A 288 -11.77 -1.57 22.45
CA ALA A 288 -11.38 -1.18 23.80
C ALA A 288 -9.86 -0.94 23.91
N GLU A 289 -9.05 -1.84 23.33
CA GLU A 289 -7.59 -1.69 23.24
C GLU A 289 -7.20 -0.45 22.44
N ALA A 290 -7.82 -0.22 21.28
CA ALA A 290 -7.56 0.97 20.48
C ALA A 290 -7.92 2.27 21.21
N ALA A 291 -9.00 2.27 21.99
CA ALA A 291 -9.39 3.41 22.82
C ALA A 291 -8.40 3.64 23.98
N ALA A 292 -7.94 2.57 24.63
CA ALA A 292 -6.91 2.65 25.67
C ALA A 292 -5.58 3.19 25.10
N ALA A 293 -5.10 2.63 23.99
CA ALA A 293 -3.88 3.09 23.33
C ALA A 293 -3.92 4.57 22.91
N ARG A 294 -5.09 5.06 22.49
CA ARG A 294 -5.29 6.50 22.20
C ARG A 294 -5.18 7.36 23.45
N ARG A 295 -5.84 6.98 24.55
CA ARG A 295 -5.72 7.70 25.84
C ARG A 295 -4.27 7.74 26.30
N ASP A 296 -3.57 6.61 26.27
CA ASP A 296 -2.16 6.54 26.66
C ASP A 296 -1.25 7.39 25.75
N ALA A 297 -1.57 7.50 24.46
CA ALA A 297 -0.87 8.37 23.53
C ALA A 297 -1.13 9.86 23.82
N ASP A 298 -2.38 10.22 24.10
CA ASP A 298 -2.77 11.59 24.45
C ASP A 298 -2.13 12.03 25.78
N GLU A 299 -2.14 11.18 26.80
CA GLU A 299 -1.47 11.43 28.10
C GLU A 299 0.04 11.62 27.95
N ARG A 300 0.70 10.79 27.13
CA ARG A 300 2.12 10.96 26.80
C ARG A 300 2.38 12.26 26.03
N ALA A 301 1.51 12.64 25.11
CA ALA A 301 1.63 13.88 24.37
C ALA A 301 1.47 15.11 25.28
N GLU A 302 0.50 15.10 26.20
CA GLU A 302 0.33 16.17 27.18
C GLU A 302 1.52 16.27 28.15
N THR A 303 2.01 15.13 28.64
CA THR A 303 3.21 15.10 29.48
C THR A 303 4.42 15.68 28.75
N ALA A 304 4.65 15.27 27.49
CA ALA A 304 5.75 15.78 26.67
C ALA A 304 5.62 17.29 26.40
N ARG A 305 4.39 17.80 26.19
CA ARG A 305 4.13 19.24 26.03
C ARG A 305 4.41 20.02 27.31
N ALA A 306 3.98 19.50 28.46
CA ALA A 306 4.25 20.11 29.77
C ALA A 306 5.75 20.17 30.05
N ASP A 307 6.49 19.08 29.80
CA ASP A 307 7.94 19.02 29.94
C ASP A 307 8.65 20.00 29.01
N ALA A 308 8.23 20.09 27.75
CA ALA A 308 8.78 21.04 26.79
C ALA A 308 8.54 22.49 27.23
N ALA A 309 7.33 22.81 27.72
CA ALA A 309 7.01 24.11 28.26
C ALA A 309 7.86 24.47 29.48
N ALA A 310 8.06 23.54 30.41
CA ALA A 310 8.92 23.72 31.58
C ALA A 310 10.39 23.94 31.21
N ARG A 311 10.91 23.20 30.23
CA ARG A 311 12.27 23.40 29.68
C ARG A 311 12.42 24.78 29.04
N LEU A 312 11.45 25.22 28.23
CA LEU A 312 11.47 26.55 27.62
C LEU A 312 11.41 27.67 28.66
N ALA A 313 10.58 27.51 29.71
CA ALA A 313 10.53 28.47 30.82
C ALA A 313 11.89 28.58 31.53
N THR A 314 12.55 27.44 31.77
CA THR A 314 13.89 27.40 32.39
C THR A 314 14.95 28.07 31.52
N ILE A 315 14.94 27.81 30.21
CA ILE A 315 15.86 28.45 29.25
C ILE A 315 15.64 29.96 29.24
N ARG A 316 14.40 30.44 29.18
CA ARG A 316 14.07 31.88 29.20
C ARG A 316 14.54 32.54 30.50
N ALA A 317 14.23 31.96 31.65
CA ALA A 317 14.67 32.49 32.95
C ALA A 317 16.21 32.53 33.07
N THR A 318 16.91 31.57 32.46
CA THR A 318 18.38 31.56 32.43
C THR A 318 18.92 32.66 31.52
N ALA A 319 18.39 32.78 30.29
CA ALA A 319 18.75 33.84 29.35
C ALA A 319 18.46 35.24 29.92
N GLU A 320 17.35 35.43 30.62
CA GLU A 320 17.02 36.69 31.30
C GLU A 320 18.05 37.06 32.38
N ARG A 321 18.46 36.08 33.20
CA ARG A 321 19.51 36.28 34.21
C ARG A 321 20.87 36.60 33.59
N GLU A 322 21.25 35.91 32.53
CA GLU A 322 22.49 36.18 31.78
C GLU A 322 22.47 37.58 31.16
N MET A 323 21.37 37.96 30.50
CA MET A 323 21.20 39.30 29.95
C MET A 323 21.25 40.38 31.03
N ALA A 324 20.62 40.16 32.20
CA ALA A 324 20.69 41.09 33.32
C ALA A 324 22.14 41.23 33.84
N THR A 325 22.87 40.12 33.93
CA THR A 325 24.29 40.10 34.33
C THR A 325 25.15 40.87 33.34
N LEU A 326 25.01 40.59 32.03
CA LEU A 326 25.74 41.30 30.97
C LEU A 326 25.42 42.80 30.94
N ARG A 327 24.15 43.18 31.15
CA ARG A 327 23.76 44.60 31.28
C ARG A 327 24.41 45.26 32.49
N GLY A 328 24.47 44.56 33.62
CA GLY A 328 25.18 45.01 34.82
C GLY A 328 26.68 45.21 34.57
N GLN A 329 27.34 44.23 33.95
CA GLN A 329 28.75 44.32 33.57
C GLN A 329 29.03 45.48 32.62
N LEU A 330 28.17 45.68 31.60
CA LEU A 330 28.30 46.80 30.67
C LEU A 330 28.11 48.16 31.37
N ALA A 331 27.16 48.26 32.31
CA ALA A 331 26.96 49.48 33.09
C ALA A 331 28.17 49.78 34.00
N ALA A 332 28.74 48.76 34.65
CA ALA A 332 29.95 48.88 35.45
C ALA A 332 31.15 49.33 34.61
N ALA A 333 31.40 48.67 33.47
CA ALA A 333 32.48 49.04 32.55
C ALA A 333 32.34 50.48 32.03
N ARG A 334 31.11 50.94 31.74
CA ARG A 334 30.84 52.33 31.36
C ARG A 334 31.13 53.32 32.49
N ALA A 335 30.78 52.97 33.73
CA ALA A 335 31.07 53.80 34.90
C ALA A 335 32.57 53.90 35.19
N GLU A 336 33.31 52.80 35.06
CA GLU A 336 34.77 52.75 35.13
C GLU A 336 35.41 53.63 34.05
N LEU A 337 34.98 53.49 32.80
CA LEU A 337 35.48 54.32 31.70
C LEU A 337 35.19 55.82 31.93
N ALA A 338 34.00 56.17 32.41
CA ALA A 338 33.66 57.54 32.74
C ALA A 338 34.51 58.10 33.89
N THR A 339 34.87 57.25 34.86
CA THR A 339 35.78 57.63 35.96
C THR A 339 37.19 57.84 35.43
N ALA A 340 37.72 56.90 34.65
CA ALA A 340 39.02 57.03 33.99
C ALA A 340 39.10 58.29 33.11
N HIS A 341 38.02 58.66 32.41
CA HIS A 341 37.96 59.89 31.63
C HIS A 341 38.05 61.14 32.51
N ARG A 342 37.33 61.18 33.64
CA ARG A 342 37.42 62.30 34.60
C ARG A 342 38.81 62.40 35.22
N ASP A 343 39.43 61.29 35.56
CA ASP A 343 40.78 61.24 36.12
C ASP A 343 41.82 61.72 35.10
N ALA A 344 41.67 61.32 33.83
CA ALA A 344 42.48 61.80 32.72
C ALA A 344 42.31 63.31 32.50
N GLU A 345 41.08 63.83 32.54
CA GLU A 345 40.83 65.28 32.48
C GLU A 345 41.43 66.04 33.65
N ALA A 346 41.30 65.51 34.88
CA ALA A 346 41.88 66.12 36.07
C ALA A 346 43.41 66.16 35.97
N THR A 347 44.03 65.05 35.54
CA THR A 347 45.48 64.98 35.30
C THR A 347 45.90 65.98 34.22
N ALA A 348 45.14 66.13 33.14
CA ALA A 348 45.42 67.11 32.09
C ALA A 348 45.34 68.55 32.59
N ARG A 349 44.38 68.87 33.48
CA ARG A 349 44.29 70.17 34.16
C ARG A 349 45.52 70.42 35.03
N THR A 350 45.90 69.46 35.87
CA THR A 350 47.11 69.55 36.72
C THR A 350 48.38 69.74 35.88
N ILE A 351 48.53 69.01 34.76
CA ILE A 351 49.66 69.21 33.85
C ILE A 351 49.67 70.64 33.28
N THR A 352 48.50 71.18 32.94
CA THR A 352 48.37 72.54 32.42
C THR A 352 48.71 73.59 33.47
N GLU A 353 48.24 73.41 34.71
CA GLU A 353 48.58 74.25 35.87
C GLU A 353 50.09 74.23 36.15
N VAL A 354 50.70 73.06 36.26
CA VAL A 354 52.16 72.91 36.46
C VAL A 354 52.95 73.55 35.32
N ARG A 355 52.48 73.44 34.07
CA ARG A 355 53.12 74.14 32.93
C ARG A 355 53.02 75.65 33.07
N ALA A 356 51.87 76.19 33.47
CA ALA A 356 51.68 77.63 33.70
C ALA A 356 52.56 78.13 34.86
N GLU A 357 52.64 77.38 35.96
CA GLU A 357 53.55 77.66 37.08
C GLU A 357 55.02 77.65 36.64
N LEU A 358 55.43 76.65 35.85
CA LEU A 358 56.79 76.60 35.31
C LEU A 358 57.10 77.77 34.37
N VAL A 359 56.13 78.26 33.59
CA VAL A 359 56.29 79.46 32.77
C VAL A 359 56.44 80.69 33.66
N SER A 360 55.55 80.87 34.65
CA SER A 360 55.62 81.97 35.63
C SER A 360 56.94 81.99 36.39
N LEU A 361 57.43 80.83 36.86
CA LEU A 361 58.73 80.69 37.52
C LEU A 361 59.91 81.01 36.58
N ARG A 362 59.81 80.69 35.29
CA ARG A 362 60.84 81.06 34.31
C ARG A 362 60.83 82.56 34.02
N GLU A 363 59.65 83.17 33.95
CA GLU A 363 59.50 84.62 33.77
C GLU A 363 60.00 85.39 34.98
N SER A 364 59.67 84.96 36.21
CA SER A 364 60.22 85.56 37.43
C SER A 364 61.73 85.40 37.51
N ALA A 365 62.26 84.19 37.26
CA ALA A 365 63.71 83.98 37.23
C ALA A 365 64.41 84.75 36.09
N ALA A 366 63.72 85.04 34.98
CA ALA A 366 64.23 85.92 33.92
C ALA A 366 64.23 87.38 34.36
N ALA A 367 63.17 87.86 35.03
CA ALA A 367 63.07 89.19 35.59
C ALA A 367 64.11 89.42 36.69
N ASP A 368 64.30 88.47 37.60
CA ASP A 368 65.33 88.52 38.65
C ASP A 368 66.74 88.60 38.05
N ARG A 369 67.02 87.81 37.01
CA ARG A 369 68.29 87.87 36.28
C ARG A 369 68.48 89.21 35.57
N ALA A 370 67.43 89.77 34.97
CA ALA A 370 67.50 91.09 34.33
C ALA A 370 67.72 92.21 35.36
N ALA A 371 67.05 92.14 36.52
CA ALA A 371 67.25 93.07 37.63
C ALA A 371 68.67 92.98 38.18
N ALA A 372 69.17 91.78 38.44
CA ALA A 372 70.55 91.55 38.88
C ALA A 372 71.57 92.06 37.86
N ALA A 373 71.32 91.90 36.56
CA ALA A 373 72.17 92.45 35.51
C ALA A 373 72.16 93.99 35.52
N ALA A 374 70.98 94.61 35.67
CA ALA A 374 70.86 96.06 35.78
C ALA A 374 71.54 96.61 37.05
N ASP A 375 71.46 95.89 38.18
CA ASP A 375 72.18 96.23 39.41
C ASP A 375 73.70 96.15 39.23
N LEU A 376 74.18 95.10 38.56
CA LEU A 376 75.59 94.97 38.19
C LEU A 376 76.06 96.11 37.30
N ASP A 377 75.26 96.50 36.30
CA ASP A 377 75.59 97.62 35.41
C ASP A 377 75.55 98.96 36.14
N ARG A 378 74.59 99.18 37.06
CA ARG A 378 74.58 100.33 37.97
C ARG A 378 75.81 100.38 38.85
N ALA A 379 76.20 99.26 39.45
CA ALA A 379 77.39 99.16 40.29
C ALA A 379 78.67 99.43 39.50
N ARG A 380 78.77 98.92 38.26
CA ARG A 380 79.89 99.20 37.35
C ARG A 380 79.93 100.68 36.95
N ALA A 381 78.80 101.28 36.62
CA ALA A 381 78.71 102.70 36.28
C ALA A 381 79.09 103.59 37.48
N ALA A 382 78.62 103.26 38.68
CA ALA A 382 78.99 103.94 39.90
C ALA A 382 80.49 103.80 40.19
N ALA A 383 81.05 102.60 40.07
CA ALA A 383 82.49 102.37 40.23
C ALA A 383 83.34 103.11 39.18
N ALA A 384 82.85 103.21 37.93
CA ALA A 384 83.50 103.99 36.89
C ALA A 384 83.47 105.50 37.19
N ALA A 385 82.33 106.03 37.64
CA ALA A 385 82.18 107.42 38.05
C ALA A 385 83.06 107.75 39.28
N GLU A 386 83.18 106.82 40.22
CA GLU A 386 84.09 106.90 41.36
C GLU A 386 85.55 106.98 40.91
N ALA A 387 85.95 106.07 40.01
CA ALA A 387 87.30 106.05 39.46
C ALA A 387 87.62 107.34 38.70
N ASP A 388 86.68 107.89 37.93
CA ASP A 388 86.83 109.17 37.24
C ASP A 388 86.93 110.35 38.20
N ARG A 389 86.15 110.35 39.29
CA ARG A 389 86.24 111.38 40.34
C ARG A 389 87.60 111.33 41.03
N LEU A 390 88.05 110.15 41.45
CA LEU A 390 89.37 109.96 42.06
C LEU A 390 90.51 110.36 41.11
N ARG A 391 90.38 110.10 39.79
CA ARG A 391 91.36 110.58 38.80
C ARG A 391 91.38 112.10 38.67
N ARG A 392 90.22 112.76 38.72
CA ARG A 392 90.14 114.23 38.68
C ARG A 392 90.72 114.85 39.94
N GLU A 393 90.34 114.35 41.11
CA GLU A 393 90.90 114.79 42.39
C GLU A 393 92.42 114.61 42.42
N ALA A 394 92.93 113.45 41.97
CA ALA A 394 94.37 113.23 41.86
C ALA A 394 95.04 114.18 40.86
N ALA A 395 94.39 114.50 39.74
CA ALA A 395 94.91 115.46 38.75
C ALA A 395 94.94 116.90 39.31
N ASP A 396 93.91 117.30 40.04
CA ASP A 396 93.80 118.60 40.71
C ASP A 396 94.83 118.73 41.83
N GLU A 397 95.03 117.68 42.63
CA GLU A 397 96.07 117.60 43.67
C GLU A 397 97.46 117.76 43.04
N LEU A 398 97.71 117.09 41.90
CA LEU A 398 98.97 117.16 41.17
C LEU A 398 99.20 118.54 40.54
N ALA A 399 98.12 119.19 40.07
CA ALA A 399 98.15 120.56 39.58
C ALA A 399 98.44 121.56 40.71
N ARG A 400 97.81 121.38 41.88
CA ARG A 400 98.06 122.19 43.09
C ARG A 400 99.52 122.09 43.53
N VAL A 401 100.06 120.87 43.64
CA VAL A 401 101.48 120.65 43.99
C VAL A 401 102.42 121.29 42.97
N ARG A 402 102.10 121.22 41.67
CA ARG A 402 102.89 121.89 40.62
C ARG A 402 102.84 123.42 40.72
N ALA A 403 101.67 123.98 41.02
CA ALA A 403 101.49 125.41 41.21
C ALA A 403 102.23 125.91 42.47
N GLU A 404 102.16 125.18 43.58
CA GLU A 404 102.92 125.46 44.81
C GLU A 404 104.43 125.40 44.55
N ALA A 405 104.91 124.38 43.83
CA ALA A 405 106.32 124.27 43.45
C ALA A 405 106.77 125.41 42.50
N ALA A 406 105.90 125.88 41.61
CA ALA A 406 106.18 127.03 40.75
C ALA A 406 106.21 128.35 41.54
N ALA A 407 105.27 128.54 42.47
CA ALA A 407 105.22 129.70 43.35
C ALA A 407 106.43 129.77 44.28
N ALA A 408 106.89 128.63 44.81
CA ALA A 408 108.11 128.54 45.62
C ALA A 408 109.36 128.95 44.81
N ARG A 409 109.48 128.47 43.56
CA ARG A 409 110.59 128.87 42.67
C ARG A 409 110.57 130.35 42.33
N GLU A 410 109.39 130.94 42.16
CA GLU A 410 109.24 132.36 41.88
C GLU A 410 109.56 133.21 43.11
N ALA A 411 109.12 132.80 44.30
CA ALA A 411 109.51 133.44 45.56
C ALA A 411 111.02 133.40 45.78
N ASP A 412 111.68 132.28 45.47
CA ASP A 412 113.14 132.15 45.55
C ASP A 412 113.86 133.09 44.57
N ARG A 413 113.32 133.27 43.36
CA ARG A 413 113.84 134.23 42.37
C ARG A 413 113.68 135.66 42.84
N THR A 414 112.49 136.05 43.28
CA THR A 414 112.23 137.40 43.81
C THR A 414 113.14 137.70 45.00
N ALA A 415 113.32 136.76 45.92
CA ALA A 415 114.25 136.91 47.04
C ALA A 415 115.73 137.01 46.58
N ALA A 416 116.11 136.34 45.49
CA ALA A 416 117.45 136.48 44.89
C ALA A 416 117.63 137.86 44.23
N ASP A 417 116.62 138.35 43.53
CA ASP A 417 116.62 139.67 42.87
C ASP A 417 116.61 140.81 43.88
N GLU A 418 115.85 140.69 44.96
CA GLU A 418 115.87 141.63 46.10
C GLU A 418 117.26 141.68 46.76
N ARG A 419 117.90 140.51 46.99
CA ARG A 419 119.28 140.46 47.49
C ARG A 419 120.27 141.11 46.53
N ALA A 420 120.09 140.94 45.22
CA ALA A 420 120.92 141.59 44.21
C ALA A 420 120.72 143.12 44.17
N SER A 421 119.48 143.58 44.32
CA SER A 421 119.11 144.99 44.43
C SER A 421 119.76 145.65 45.65
N VAL A 422 119.62 145.05 46.83
CA VAL A 422 120.23 145.54 48.08
C VAL A 422 121.75 145.64 47.97
N LEU A 423 122.40 144.66 47.31
CA LEU A 423 123.84 144.70 47.06
C LEU A 423 124.25 145.76 46.03
N ALA A 424 123.42 146.04 45.03
CA ALA A 424 123.66 147.10 44.05
C ALA A 424 123.53 148.50 44.68
N GLU A 425 122.50 148.69 45.52
CA GLU A 425 122.25 149.94 46.24
C GLU A 425 123.35 150.23 47.27
N ALA A 426 123.79 149.21 48.03
CA ALA A 426 124.93 149.33 48.93
C ALA A 426 126.25 149.70 48.22
N ARG A 427 126.46 149.21 46.98
CA ARG A 427 127.61 149.57 46.14
C ARG A 427 127.51 151.00 45.60
N ALA A 428 126.31 151.46 45.26
CA ALA A 428 126.08 152.85 44.84
C ALA A 428 126.35 153.83 45.99
N ASP A 429 125.86 153.51 47.19
CA ASP A 429 126.09 154.28 48.42
C ASP A 429 127.58 154.38 48.80
N ALA A 430 128.33 153.28 48.63
CA ALA A 430 129.78 153.28 48.85
C ALA A 430 130.53 154.19 47.86
N ARG A 431 130.09 154.26 46.59
CA ARG A 431 130.68 155.15 45.57
C ARG A 431 130.40 156.62 45.86
N VAL A 432 129.19 156.96 46.30
CA VAL A 432 128.83 158.33 46.68
C VAL A 432 129.65 158.81 47.88
N ARG A 433 129.87 157.94 48.88
CA ARG A 433 130.74 158.25 50.03
C ARG A 433 132.20 158.47 49.63
N ALA A 434 132.73 157.65 48.72
CA ALA A 434 134.09 157.82 48.20
C ALA A 434 134.25 159.14 47.44
N GLN A 435 133.32 159.49 46.55
CA GLN A 435 133.33 160.75 45.81
C GLN A 435 133.20 161.98 46.72
N ARG A 436 132.46 161.87 47.83
CA ARG A 436 132.33 162.95 48.82
C ARG A 436 133.63 163.16 49.60
N ALA A 437 134.33 162.08 49.95
CA ALA A 437 135.65 162.15 50.59
C ALA A 437 136.72 162.74 49.66
N GLU A 438 136.64 162.45 48.36
CA GLU A 438 137.56 162.97 47.34
C GLU A 438 137.41 164.50 47.16
N ARG A 439 136.18 165.00 47.07
CA ARG A 439 135.90 166.45 47.02
C ARG A 439 136.34 167.19 48.29
N GLN A 440 136.22 166.54 49.45
CA GLN A 440 136.67 167.11 50.72
C GLN A 440 138.21 167.19 50.80
N ALA A 441 138.93 166.27 50.16
CA ALA A 441 140.39 166.33 50.04
C ALA A 441 140.82 167.45 49.08
N ASP A 442 140.11 167.64 47.97
CA ASP A 442 140.39 168.70 47.00
C ASP A 442 140.15 170.11 47.58
N ASP A 443 139.07 170.31 48.35
CA ASP A 443 138.77 171.57 49.04
C ASP A 443 139.83 171.92 50.11
N LEU A 444 140.37 170.92 50.80
CA LEU A 444 141.44 171.10 51.78
C LEU A 444 142.79 171.43 51.11
N ALA A 445 143.06 170.89 49.92
CA ALA A 445 144.26 171.20 49.13
C ALA A 445 144.22 172.63 48.55
N ALA A 446 143.06 173.08 48.05
CA ALA A 446 142.89 174.42 47.51
C ALA A 446 143.04 175.52 48.59
N ARG A 447 142.56 175.26 49.82
CA ARG A 447 142.70 176.18 50.95
C ARG A 447 144.15 176.31 51.43
N LEU A 448 144.95 175.25 51.39
CA LEU A 448 146.38 175.30 51.71
C LEU A 448 147.20 176.09 50.66
N ALA A 449 146.80 176.04 49.39
CA ALA A 449 147.43 176.82 48.33
C ALA A 449 147.15 178.34 48.44
N GLN A 450 145.92 178.73 48.82
CA GLN A 450 145.54 180.14 48.97
C GLN A 450 146.24 180.83 50.15
N LEU A 451 146.40 180.14 51.28
CA LEU A 451 147.02 180.74 52.47
C LEU A 451 148.55 180.84 52.36
N SER A 452 149.19 179.91 51.65
CA SER A 452 150.64 179.96 51.42
C SER A 452 151.07 181.04 50.42
N ALA A 453 150.17 181.48 49.52
CA ALA A 453 150.40 182.61 48.63
C ALA A 453 150.27 183.96 49.37
N ALA A 454 149.28 184.10 50.27
CA ALA A 454 149.12 185.31 51.08
C ALA A 454 150.26 185.53 52.09
N ALA A 455 150.92 184.45 52.53
CA ALA A 455 152.08 184.51 53.44
C ALA A 455 153.39 184.98 52.77
N ARG A 456 153.47 185.01 51.42
CA ARG A 456 154.69 185.40 50.70
C ARG A 456 154.78 186.89 50.36
N ASP A 457 153.67 187.61 50.27
CA ASP A 457 153.67 189.05 49.94
C ASP A 457 153.85 189.99 51.14
N ALA A 458 153.76 189.50 52.38
CA ALA A 458 153.96 190.31 53.59
C ALA A 458 155.27 190.04 54.35
N SER A 459 156.11 189.08 53.92
CA SER A 459 157.38 188.71 54.58
C SER A 459 158.63 188.87 53.70
N ALA A 460 158.69 190.02 53.00
CA ALA A 460 159.94 190.67 52.57
C ALA A 460 160.45 191.70 53.62
N VAL A 461 159.93 191.62 54.86
CA VAL A 461 160.62 192.13 56.06
C VAL A 461 160.59 191.01 57.09
N ASP A 462 161.77 190.72 57.60
CA ASP A 462 162.08 189.93 58.78
C ASP A 462 162.12 188.39 58.67
N ALA A 463 163.33 187.96 58.31
CA ALA A 463 164.18 187.07 59.09
C ALA A 463 163.63 185.70 59.52
N GLY A 464 164.36 184.70 59.04
CA GLY A 464 165.12 183.89 59.99
C GLY A 464 164.76 182.41 60.02
N PRO A 465 165.67 181.53 59.61
CA PRO A 465 165.49 180.08 59.66
C PRO A 465 165.94 179.52 61.02
N ARG A 466 165.29 178.45 61.48
CA ARG A 466 165.81 177.44 62.44
C ARG A 466 164.77 176.33 62.56
N SER A 467 165.04 175.12 62.05
CA SER A 467 165.68 174.01 62.77
C SER A 467 164.98 173.63 64.07
N GLY A 468 164.46 172.39 64.16
CA GLY A 468 164.08 171.82 65.43
C GLY A 468 163.18 170.58 65.34
N ARG A 469 163.81 169.42 65.54
CA ARG A 469 163.33 168.21 66.24
C ARG A 469 161.82 167.95 66.40
N GLY A 470 161.45 166.73 66.00
CA GLY A 470 160.73 165.76 66.85
C GLY A 470 159.19 165.77 66.83
N ARG A 471 158.63 164.56 67.09
CA ARG A 471 157.22 164.09 67.18
C ARG A 471 156.56 163.62 65.90
#